data_AF-A0ABD5DVU3-F1
#
_entry.id   AF-A0ABD5DVU3-F1
#
_cell.length_a   1.000
_cell.length_b   1.000
_cell.length_c   1.000
_cell.angle_alpha   90.00
_cell.angle_beta   90.00
_cell.angle_gamma   90.00
#
_symmetry.space_group_name_H-M   'P 1'
#
loop_
_entity.id
_entity.type
_entity.pdbx_description
1 polymer ?
#
loop_
_entity_poly.entity_id
_entity_poly.type
_entity_poly.pdbx_seq_one_letter_code
_entity_poly.pdbx_strand_id
1 'polypeptide(L)'
;NCTVSLMLMSLGGLFAQDLVEWVSVATYQAASGGGARHMRELLSQMGQLHNHVAAELADPASAILDIERKVTSLTRSGELPVDNFGVPLAG
;
A
#
# COMPACT_ATOMS: atom_id res chain seq x y z
N ASN A 1 0.34 17.96 -10.30
CA ASN A 1 -0.02 16.67 -9.68
C ASN A 1 1.11 15.69 -9.97
N CYS A 2 1.59 14.93 -8.98
CA CYS A 2 2.72 14.01 -9.14
C CYS A 2 2.49 12.94 -10.23
N THR A 3 1.27 12.41 -10.38
CA THR A 3 0.99 11.35 -11.35
C THR A 3 1.11 11.85 -12.79
N VAL A 4 0.60 13.05 -13.08
CA VAL A 4 0.72 13.69 -14.40
C VAL A 4 2.18 13.99 -14.74
N SER A 5 2.93 14.55 -13.78
CA SER A 5 4.35 14.86 -13.99
C SER A 5 5.17 13.60 -14.26
N LEU A 6 4.98 12.54 -13.47
CA LEU A 6 5.68 11.26 -13.68
C LEU A 6 5.30 10.57 -15.00
N MET A 7 4.01 10.62 -15.37
CA MET A 7 3.53 10.09 -16.65
C MET A 7 4.15 10.84 -17.85
N LEU A 8 4.24 12.18 -17.80
CA LEU A 8 4.82 12.96 -18.89
C LEU A 8 6.35 12.83 -18.95
N MET A 9 7.02 12.57 -17.83
CA MET A 9 8.45 12.25 -17.84
C MET A 9 8.75 10.93 -18.57
N SER A 10 7.84 9.96 -18.52
CA SER A 10 8.02 8.67 -19.22
C SER A 10 7.45 8.67 -20.65
N LEU A 11 6.32 9.33 -20.87
CA LEU A 11 5.58 9.28 -22.15
C LEU A 11 5.62 10.59 -22.95
N GLY A 12 6.34 11.61 -22.49
CA GLY A 12 6.30 12.96 -23.06
C GLY A 12 6.63 13.03 -24.55
N GLY A 13 7.47 12.13 -25.06
CA GLY A 13 7.78 12.04 -26.49
C GLY A 13 6.57 11.67 -27.36
N LEU A 14 5.70 10.78 -26.89
CA LEU A 14 4.48 10.39 -27.62
C LEU A 14 3.48 11.54 -27.70
N PHE A 15 3.37 12.32 -26.63
CA PHE A 15 2.54 13.53 -26.60
C PHE A 15 3.14 14.64 -27.49
N ALA A 16 4.46 14.82 -27.49
CA ALA A 16 5.12 15.86 -28.29
C ALA A 16 4.98 15.64 -29.80
N GLN A 17 4.80 14.39 -30.24
CA GLN A 17 4.63 14.03 -31.65
C GLN A 17 3.15 13.82 -32.05
N ASP A 18 2.21 14.19 -31.18
CA ASP A 18 0.76 14.06 -31.43
C ASP A 18 0.30 12.62 -31.77
N LEU A 19 0.93 11.62 -31.14
CA LEU A 19 0.68 10.19 -31.40
C LEU A 19 -0.32 9.55 -30.43
N VAL A 20 -0.83 10.32 -29.46
CA VAL A 20 -1.70 9.82 -28.40
C VAL A 20 -3.12 10.31 -28.64
N GLU A 21 -4.00 9.40 -29.06
CA GLU A 21 -5.43 9.69 -29.21
C GLU A 21 -6.15 9.74 -27.86
N TRP A 22 -5.86 8.78 -26.97
CA TRP A 22 -6.41 8.73 -25.62
C TRP A 22 -5.50 7.91 -24.70
N VAL A 23 -5.65 8.10 -23.38
CA VAL A 23 -4.96 7.30 -22.35
C VAL A 23 -5.96 6.92 -21.27
N SER A 24 -5.97 5.64 -20.89
CA SER A 24 -6.61 5.15 -19.67
C SER A 24 -5.54 4.85 -18.63
N VAL A 25 -5.70 5.34 -17.40
CA VAL A 25 -4.68 5.26 -16.36
C VAL A 25 -5.24 4.59 -15.11
N ALA A 26 -4.52 3.60 -14.60
CA ALA A 26 -4.68 3.08 -13.25
C ALA A 26 -3.37 3.30 -12.49
N THR A 27 -3.46 3.84 -11.26
CA THR A 27 -2.27 4.23 -10.48
C THR A 27 -2.17 3.44 -9.19
N TYR A 28 -0.95 3.05 -8.82
CA TYR A 28 -0.61 2.53 -7.49
C TYR A 28 0.17 3.63 -6.75
N GLN A 29 -0.55 4.55 -6.12
CA GLN A 29 0.06 5.72 -5.48
C GLN A 29 0.64 5.36 -4.12
N ALA A 30 1.80 5.94 -3.80
CA ALA A 30 2.45 5.71 -2.52
C ALA A 30 1.82 6.57 -1.40
N ALA A 31 1.90 6.08 -0.16
CA ALA A 31 1.48 6.79 1.05
C ALA A 31 2.13 8.18 1.21
N SER A 32 3.31 8.41 0.61
CA SER A 32 3.98 9.71 0.60
C SER A 32 3.15 10.82 -0.04
N GLY A 33 2.22 10.49 -0.93
CA GLY A 33 1.26 11.44 -1.50
C GLY A 33 0.30 12.05 -0.46
N GLY A 34 0.00 11.32 0.63
CA GLY A 34 -0.73 11.83 1.80
C GLY A 34 0.16 12.58 2.80
N GLY A 35 1.48 12.59 2.59
CA GLY A 35 2.47 13.25 3.45
C GLY A 35 3.04 12.35 4.54
N ALA A 36 3.92 12.93 5.37
CA ALA A 36 4.74 12.18 6.31
C ALA A 36 3.95 11.39 7.37
N ARG A 37 2.80 11.89 7.82
CA ARG A 37 1.95 11.17 8.79
C ARG A 37 1.38 9.87 8.23
N HIS A 38 0.91 9.89 6.97
CA HIS A 38 0.44 8.70 6.26
C HIS A 38 1.55 7.65 6.08
N MET A 39 2.78 8.08 5.77
CA MET A 39 3.91 7.15 5.69
C MET A 39 4.22 6.49 7.04
N ARG A 40 4.16 7.25 8.14
CA ARG A 40 4.36 6.69 9.48
C ARG A 40 3.25 5.71 9.85
N GLU A 41 2.00 6.06 9.55
CA GLU A 41 0.85 5.17 9.77
C GLU A 41 1.01 3.85 9.00
N LEU A 42 1.38 3.89 7.72
CA LEU A 42 1.63 2.69 6.92
C LEU A 42 2.69 1.77 7.57
N LEU A 43 3.83 2.34 8.00
CA LEU A 43 4.89 1.57 8.66
C LEU A 43 4.44 1.01 10.01
N SER A 44 3.64 1.76 10.76
CA SER A 44 3.05 1.28 12.02
C SER A 44 2.09 0.12 11.81
N GLN A 45 1.21 0.20 10.80
CA GLN A 45 0.31 -0.91 10.44
C GLN A 45 1.11 -2.16 10.03
N MET A 46 2.12 -2.01 9.15
CA MET A 46 2.99 -3.12 8.74
C MET A 46 3.68 -3.80 9.93
N GLY A 47 4.21 -3.01 10.88
CA GLY A 47 4.84 -3.52 12.09
C GLY A 47 3.88 -4.29 12.99
N GLN A 48 2.65 -3.80 13.17
CA GLN A 48 1.63 -4.50 13.96
C GLN A 48 1.23 -5.83 13.34
N LEU A 49 0.99 -5.86 12.02
CA LEU A 49 0.67 -7.10 11.30
C LEU A 49 1.78 -8.15 11.45
N HIS A 50 3.03 -7.76 11.21
CA HIS A 50 4.18 -8.64 11.39
C HIS A 50 4.26 -9.19 12.82
N ASN A 51 4.19 -8.30 13.82
CA ASN A 51 4.31 -8.70 15.23
C ASN A 51 3.21 -9.65 15.68
N HIS A 52 2.01 -9.55 15.08
CA HIS A 52 0.88 -10.41 15.39
C HIS A 52 1.08 -11.87 14.97
N VAL A 53 1.94 -12.13 13.98
CA VAL A 53 2.21 -13.48 13.43
C VAL A 53 3.70 -13.85 13.47
N ALA A 54 4.51 -13.12 14.22
CA ALA A 54 5.96 -13.28 14.22
C ALA A 54 6.41 -14.66 14.70
N ALA A 55 5.67 -15.27 15.65
CA ALA A 55 5.98 -16.59 16.17
C ALA A 55 5.74 -17.69 15.11
N GLU A 56 4.62 -17.60 14.39
CA GLU A 56 4.28 -18.52 13.31
C GLU A 56 5.23 -18.35 12.12
N LEU A 57 5.58 -17.11 11.77
CA LEU A 57 6.57 -16.84 10.73
C LEU A 57 7.97 -17.41 11.06
N ALA A 58 8.30 -17.51 12.35
CA ALA A 58 9.55 -18.11 12.81
C ALA A 58 9.51 -19.65 12.80
N ASP A 59 8.33 -20.27 12.71
CA ASP A 59 8.16 -21.72 12.61
C ASP A 59 7.90 -22.15 11.15
N PRO A 60 8.86 -22.82 10.48
CA PRO A 60 8.68 -23.30 9.11
C PRO A 60 7.56 -24.34 8.95
N ALA A 61 7.11 -24.96 10.03
CA ALA A 61 6.01 -25.94 10.03
C ALA A 61 4.64 -25.28 10.21
N SER A 62 4.57 -23.98 10.48
CA SER A 62 3.32 -23.27 10.67
C SER A 62 2.46 -23.28 9.41
N ALA A 63 1.13 -23.34 9.59
CA ALA A 63 0.21 -23.32 8.47
C ALA A 63 0.01 -21.89 7.96
N ILE A 64 0.32 -21.65 6.68
CA ILE A 64 0.17 -20.32 6.07
C ILE A 64 -1.27 -19.78 6.13
N LEU A 65 -2.27 -20.67 6.12
CA LEU A 65 -3.67 -20.28 6.24
C LEU A 65 -4.04 -19.79 7.66
N ASP A 66 -3.31 -20.23 8.68
CA ASP A 66 -3.52 -19.73 10.05
C ASP A 66 -2.88 -18.35 10.21
N ILE A 67 -1.72 -18.13 9.59
CA ILE A 67 -1.08 -16.81 9.49
C ILE A 67 -2.00 -15.82 8.77
N GLU A 68 -2.50 -16.18 7.58
CA GLU A 68 -3.42 -15.33 6.81
C GLU A 68 -4.67 -14.98 7.62
N ARG A 69 -5.28 -15.98 8.29
CA ARG A 69 -6.47 -15.75 9.11
C ARG A 69 -6.22 -14.76 10.24
N LYS A 70 -5.07 -14.85 10.90
CA LYS A 70 -4.67 -13.93 11.98
C LYS A 70 -4.44 -12.51 11.44
N VAL A 71 -3.71 -12.37 10.34
CA VAL A 71 -3.49 -11.09 9.66
C VAL A 71 -4.84 -10.46 9.27
N THR A 72 -5.70 -11.20 8.57
CA THR A 72 -7.02 -10.72 8.15
C THR A 72 -7.93 -10.37 9.33
N SER A 73 -7.87 -11.14 10.43
CA SER A 73 -8.60 -10.83 11.66
C SER A 73 -8.14 -9.51 12.27
N LEU A 74 -6.83 -9.28 12.37
CA LEU A 74 -6.28 -8.03 12.89
C LEU A 74 -6.58 -6.84 11.99
N THR A 75 -6.49 -7.00 10.66
CA THR A 75 -6.84 -5.94 9.71
C THR A 75 -8.30 -5.49 9.86
N ARG A 76 -9.20 -6.42 10.24
CA ARG A 76 -10.64 -6.13 10.41
C ARG A 76 -11.06 -5.82 11.85
N SER A 77 -10.17 -5.94 12.84
CA SER A 77 -10.51 -5.74 14.25
C SER A 77 -10.74 -4.28 14.63
N GLY A 78 -10.23 -3.35 13.82
CA GLY A 78 -10.21 -1.92 14.14
C GLY A 78 -9.09 -1.50 15.08
N GLU A 79 -8.16 -2.41 15.40
CA GLU A 79 -7.00 -2.11 16.25
C GLU A 79 -5.85 -1.43 15.50
N LEU A 80 -5.78 -1.60 14.17
CA LEU A 80 -4.78 -0.95 13.34
C LEU A 80 -4.98 0.58 13.36
N PRO A 81 -3.90 1.37 13.42
CA PRO A 81 -4.00 2.83 13.38
C PRO A 81 -4.48 3.27 12.00
N VAL A 82 -5.62 3.97 11.95
CA VAL A 82 -6.25 4.44 10.71
C VAL A 82 -6.63 5.93 10.79
N ASP A 83 -6.01 6.69 11.69
CA ASP A 83 -6.33 8.09 11.92
C ASP A 83 -6.13 8.96 10.67
N ASN A 84 -5.17 8.62 9.82
CA ASN A 84 -4.87 9.36 8.59
C ASN A 84 -5.57 8.75 7.37
N PHE A 85 -5.55 7.43 7.18
CA PHE A 85 -6.17 6.78 6.02
C PHE A 85 -7.67 6.51 6.15
N GLY A 86 -8.22 6.47 7.36
CA GLY A 86 -9.62 6.09 7.66
C GLY A 86 -9.90 4.59 7.51
N VAL A 87 -9.03 3.85 6.81
CA VAL A 87 -9.07 2.40 6.62
C VAL A 87 -7.66 1.82 6.65
N PRO A 88 -7.48 0.52 6.91
CA PRO A 88 -6.18 -0.13 6.78
C PRO A 88 -5.64 -0.02 5.35
N LEU A 89 -4.35 0.30 5.23
CA LEU A 89 -3.63 0.30 3.96
C LEU A 89 -2.61 -0.86 3.89
N ALA A 90 -1.97 -1.20 5.00
CA ALA A 90 -1.08 -2.35 5.07
C ALA A 90 -1.90 -3.65 5.03
N GLY A 91 -1.47 -4.60 4.21
CA GLY A 91 -2.08 -5.91 4.02
C GLY A 91 -1.35 -6.69 2.93
#